data_AF-A0A8D2M3D1-F1
#
_entry.id   AF-A0A8D2M3D1-F1
#
_cell.length_a   1.000
_cell.length_b   1.000
_cell.length_c   1.000
_cell.angle_alpha   90.00
_cell.angle_beta   90.00
_cell.angle_gamma   90.00
#
_symmetry.space_group_name_H-M   'P 1'
#
loop_
_entity.id
_entity.type
_entity.pdbx_description
1 polymer ?
#
loop_
_entity_poly.entity_id
_entity_poly.type
_entity_poly.pdbx_seq_one_letter_code
_entity_poly.pdbx_strand_id
1 'polypeptide(L)'
;KEDRALSRTCGLRAVPSAYPPTNSYDNVAYDPSMTRVVGGTDAKPGAWPWMVSIQHPWIPRLKHLCGGSLISTQWVLTAAHCFDKVTYDIALMELDHPVKCSPYIQLVCVPDTRLRVSELQNCWVAGWGETAPRGESPRAILGPTQHIGEMV
;
A
#
# COMPACT_ATOMS: atom_id res chain seq x y z
N LYS A 1 -15.66 20.54 -7.36
CA LYS A 1 -14.58 21.48 -6.93
C LYS A 1 -13.62 20.77 -5.98
N GLU A 2 -14.11 19.96 -5.04
CA GLU A 2 -13.33 19.04 -4.18
C GLU A 2 -12.38 18.12 -4.96
N ASP A 3 -12.87 17.48 -6.03
CA ASP A 3 -12.11 16.44 -6.78
C ASP A 3 -10.82 16.98 -7.42
N ARG A 4 -10.81 18.27 -7.78
CA ARG A 4 -9.63 18.95 -8.36
C ARG A 4 -8.60 19.34 -7.31
N ALA A 5 -9.01 19.50 -6.05
CA ALA A 5 -8.10 19.73 -4.94
C ALA A 5 -7.42 18.42 -4.52
N LEU A 6 -8.17 17.32 -4.46
CA LEU A 6 -7.65 15.98 -4.14
C LEU A 6 -6.66 15.47 -5.18
N SER A 7 -6.85 15.80 -6.46
CA SER A 7 -5.90 15.40 -7.52
C SER A 7 -4.56 16.16 -7.49
N ARG A 8 -4.42 17.18 -6.61
CA ARG A 8 -3.22 18.03 -6.49
C ARG A 8 -2.46 17.83 -5.19
N THR A 9 -2.94 16.96 -4.31
CA THR A 9 -2.31 16.64 -3.04
C THR A 9 -1.97 15.15 -2.99
N CYS A 10 -0.86 14.82 -2.34
CA CYS A 10 -0.46 13.44 -2.08
C CYS A 10 -0.34 13.23 -0.57
N GLY A 11 -0.47 11.99 -0.11
CA GLY A 11 -0.21 11.59 1.28
C GLY A 11 -1.22 12.09 2.32
N LEU A 12 -2.12 13.00 1.96
CA LEU A 12 -3.23 13.42 2.80
C LEU A 12 -4.37 12.42 2.67
N ARG A 13 -4.81 11.84 3.79
CA ARG A 13 -6.00 10.98 3.86
C ARG A 13 -7.23 11.85 4.10
N ALA A 14 -8.16 11.91 3.15
CA ALA A 14 -9.48 12.45 3.45
C ALA A 14 -10.21 11.43 4.34
N VAL A 15 -10.30 11.71 5.64
CA VAL A 15 -11.04 10.87 6.58
C VAL A 15 -12.52 10.90 6.16
N PRO A 16 -13.15 9.78 5.78
CA PRO A 16 -14.57 9.78 5.46
C PRO A 16 -15.34 10.23 6.69
N SER A 17 -16.22 11.22 6.56
CA SER A 17 -17.06 11.76 7.65
C SER A 17 -17.91 10.69 8.37
N ALA A 18 -18.01 9.48 7.81
CA ALA A 18 -18.74 8.35 8.36
C ALA A 18 -18.03 7.63 9.52
N TYR A 19 -16.75 7.93 9.81
CA TYR A 19 -16.05 7.40 10.98
C TYR A 19 -15.70 8.54 11.96
N PRO A 20 -16.31 8.57 13.17
CA PRO A 20 -15.87 9.51 14.20
C PRO A 20 -14.41 9.23 14.58
N PRO A 21 -13.63 10.26 14.96
CA PRO A 21 -12.26 10.07 15.41
C PRO A 21 -12.27 9.34 16.75
N THR A 22 -12.14 8.02 16.74
CA THR A 22 -11.77 7.28 17.94
C THR A 22 -10.26 7.29 18.04
N ASN A 23 -9.75 7.97 19.06
CA ASN A 23 -8.34 8.01 19.45
C ASN A 23 -7.87 6.61 19.88
N SER A 24 -7.64 5.71 18.92
CA SER A 24 -7.16 4.36 19.18
C SER A 24 -6.21 3.91 18.07
N TYR A 25 -5.12 4.66 17.90
CA TYR A 25 -3.98 4.26 17.08
C TYR A 25 -2.77 3.82 17.92
N ASP A 26 -2.90 3.80 19.24
CA ASP A 26 -1.84 3.37 20.16
C ASP A 26 -2.25 2.07 20.84
N ASN A 27 -1.28 1.16 20.99
CA ASN A 27 -1.33 -0.18 21.62
C ASN A 27 -1.45 -1.38 20.67
N VAL A 28 -0.49 -1.53 19.74
CA VAL A 28 -0.05 -2.87 19.29
C VAL A 28 1.43 -3.02 19.66
N ALA A 29 1.71 -3.98 20.54
CA ALA A 29 3.02 -4.19 21.14
C ALA A 29 4.09 -4.64 20.11
N TYR A 30 5.29 -4.11 20.28
CA TYR A 30 6.50 -4.33 19.47
C TYR A 30 7.17 -5.68 19.80
N ASP A 31 7.34 -6.57 18.80
CA ASP A 31 8.18 -7.78 18.89
C ASP A 31 9.32 -7.71 17.86
N PRO A 32 10.59 -7.62 18.28
CA PRO A 32 11.74 -7.44 17.40
C PRO A 32 12.21 -8.71 16.65
N SER A 33 11.48 -9.83 16.71
CA SER A 33 11.95 -11.13 16.21
C SER A 33 11.31 -11.68 14.92
N MET A 34 10.39 -10.95 14.26
CA MET A 34 9.63 -11.50 13.12
C MET A 34 9.91 -10.80 11.77
N THR A 35 10.63 -11.48 10.87
CA THR A 35 10.88 -11.07 9.46
C THR A 35 9.88 -11.67 8.45
N ARG A 36 8.63 -11.88 8.86
CA ARG A 36 7.53 -12.33 7.98
C ARG A 36 6.20 -11.75 8.47
N VAL A 37 5.26 -11.48 7.55
CA VAL A 37 3.88 -11.04 7.88
C VAL A 37 3.21 -12.09 8.76
N VAL A 38 2.98 -11.76 10.04
CA VAL A 38 2.22 -12.53 11.04
C VAL A 38 1.53 -11.53 11.95
N GLY A 39 0.21 -11.64 12.12
CA GLY A 39 -0.52 -10.81 13.08
C GLY A 39 -0.88 -9.39 12.61
N GLY A 40 -1.17 -9.20 11.33
CA GLY A 40 -1.83 -7.96 10.85
C GLY A 40 -3.29 -7.86 11.31
N THR A 41 -3.91 -6.69 11.15
CA THR A 41 -5.33 -6.45 11.44
C THR A 41 -6.04 -5.86 10.23
N ASP A 42 -7.34 -6.06 10.08
CA ASP A 42 -8.12 -5.42 9.02
C ASP A 42 -7.97 -3.89 9.02
N ALA A 43 -7.56 -3.36 7.87
CA ALA A 43 -7.55 -1.96 7.52
C ALA A 43 -8.99 -1.44 7.45
N LYS A 44 -9.21 -0.28 8.06
CA LYS A 44 -10.48 0.44 7.92
C LYS A 44 -10.69 0.81 6.44
N PRO A 45 -11.94 0.82 5.94
CA PRO A 45 -12.24 1.31 4.61
C PRO A 45 -11.67 2.71 4.37
N GLY A 46 -10.89 2.88 3.30
CA GLY A 46 -10.22 4.15 2.97
C GLY A 46 -8.97 4.47 3.79
N ALA A 47 -8.47 3.55 4.64
CA ALA A 47 -7.24 3.77 5.42
C ALA A 47 -6.00 3.92 4.53
N TRP A 48 -5.96 3.24 3.37
CA TRP A 48 -4.90 3.35 2.37
C TRP A 48 -5.50 3.66 0.99
N PRO A 49 -5.92 4.91 0.75
CA PRO A 49 -6.69 5.29 -0.43
C PRO A 49 -5.87 5.28 -1.74
N TRP A 50 -4.58 5.02 -1.65
CA TRP A 50 -3.66 4.83 -2.78
C TRP A 50 -3.44 3.35 -3.13
N MET A 51 -4.02 2.41 -2.38
CA MET A 51 -3.84 0.98 -2.64
C MET A 51 -4.50 0.56 -3.95
N VAL A 52 -3.77 -0.14 -4.80
CA VAL A 52 -4.25 -0.64 -6.09
C VAL A 52 -4.18 -2.17 -6.13
N SER A 53 -5.25 -2.79 -6.63
CA SER A 53 -5.29 -4.22 -6.93
C SER A 53 -5.11 -4.42 -8.43
N ILE A 54 -3.97 -4.99 -8.83
CA ILE A 54 -3.66 -5.34 -10.22
C ILE A 54 -4.24 -6.73 -10.48
N GLN A 55 -5.09 -6.86 -11.49
CA GLN A 55 -5.85 -8.07 -11.78
C GLN A 55 -5.49 -8.63 -13.15
N HIS A 56 -5.54 -9.95 -13.31
CA HIS A 56 -5.31 -10.59 -14.61
C HIS A 56 -6.64 -10.78 -15.36
N PRO A 57 -6.86 -10.11 -16.49
CA PRO A 57 -8.18 -10.09 -17.14
C PRO A 57 -8.63 -11.44 -17.70
N TRP A 58 -7.70 -12.37 -17.96
CA TRP A 58 -7.99 -13.60 -18.71
C TRP A 58 -8.05 -14.88 -17.87
N ILE A 59 -7.77 -14.81 -16.55
CA ILE A 59 -7.77 -16.01 -15.69
C ILE A 59 -8.88 -15.85 -14.64
N PRO A 60 -10.07 -16.48 -14.84
CA PRO A 60 -11.26 -16.26 -14.02
C PRO A 60 -11.12 -16.53 -12.52
N ARG A 61 -10.06 -17.25 -12.11
CA ARG A 61 -9.76 -17.57 -10.70
C ARG A 61 -8.71 -16.67 -10.06
N LEU A 62 -7.98 -15.87 -10.83
CA LEU A 62 -6.98 -14.92 -10.33
C LEU A 62 -7.55 -13.50 -10.39
N LYS A 63 -8.32 -13.14 -9.36
CA LYS A 63 -8.88 -11.79 -9.23
C LYS A 63 -7.84 -10.75 -8.79
N HIS A 64 -6.82 -11.14 -8.04
CA HIS A 64 -5.74 -10.27 -7.60
C HIS A 64 -4.41 -10.94 -7.93
N LEU A 65 -3.52 -10.20 -8.57
CA LEU A 65 -2.18 -10.66 -8.92
C LEU A 65 -1.15 -9.96 -8.05
N CYS A 66 -1.19 -8.63 -8.00
CA CYS A 66 -0.23 -7.80 -7.31
C CYS A 66 -0.86 -6.56 -6.70
N GLY A 67 -0.20 -6.03 -5.67
CA GLY A 67 -0.45 -4.69 -5.17
C GLY A 67 0.22 -3.61 -6.02
N GLY A 68 -0.26 -2.38 -5.87
CA GLY A 68 0.36 -1.18 -6.42
C GLY A 68 0.00 0.06 -5.60
N SER A 69 0.66 1.16 -5.90
CA SER A 69 0.40 2.46 -5.28
C SER A 69 0.09 3.51 -6.34
N LEU A 70 -1.04 4.20 -6.20
CA LEU A 70 -1.41 5.31 -7.07
C LEU A 70 -0.54 6.54 -6.73
N ILE A 71 0.40 6.88 -7.59
CA ILE A 71 1.34 8.00 -7.37
C ILE A 71 0.95 9.26 -8.16
N SER A 72 0.10 9.11 -9.17
CA SER A 72 -0.55 10.22 -9.87
C SER A 72 -1.91 9.77 -10.39
N THR A 73 -2.71 10.68 -10.95
CA THR A 73 -4.02 10.32 -11.53
C THR A 73 -3.93 9.32 -12.67
N GLN A 74 -2.77 9.13 -13.30
CA GLN A 74 -2.62 8.24 -14.45
C GLN A 74 -1.48 7.22 -14.29
N TRP A 75 -0.83 7.16 -13.13
CA TRP A 75 0.34 6.30 -12.92
C TRP A 75 0.25 5.52 -11.61
N VAL A 76 0.44 4.21 -11.72
CA VAL A 76 0.58 3.27 -10.61
C VAL A 76 2.02 2.80 -10.53
N LEU A 77 2.62 2.91 -9.34
CA LEU A 77 3.90 2.31 -9.01
C LEU A 77 3.69 0.88 -8.49
N THR A 78 4.43 -0.09 -9.02
CA THR A 78 4.35 -1.49 -8.61
C THR A 78 5.69 -2.20 -8.82
N ALA A 79 5.74 -3.49 -8.48
CA ALA A 79 6.91 -4.33 -8.70
C ALA A 79 6.94 -4.83 -10.15
N ALA A 80 8.12 -4.84 -10.77
CA ALA A 80 8.27 -5.30 -12.14
C ALA A 80 8.14 -6.82 -12.26
N HIS A 81 8.45 -7.57 -11.19
CA HIS A 81 8.27 -9.02 -11.15
C HIS A 81 6.81 -9.48 -11.31
N CYS A 82 5.85 -8.55 -11.17
CA CYS A 82 4.44 -8.81 -11.45
C CYS A 82 4.17 -9.10 -12.93
N PHE A 83 5.08 -8.70 -13.83
CA PHE A 83 4.92 -8.83 -15.28
C PHE A 83 6.04 -9.62 -15.96
N ASP A 84 7.27 -9.58 -15.43
CA ASP A 84 8.41 -10.25 -16.06
C ASP A 84 9.52 -10.60 -15.04
N LYS A 85 10.44 -11.52 -15.38
CA LYS A 85 11.60 -11.84 -14.55
C LYS A 85 12.71 -10.79 -14.74
N VAL A 86 12.92 -9.94 -13.74
CA VAL A 86 13.86 -8.80 -13.83
C VAL A 86 14.79 -8.69 -12.63
N THR A 87 15.89 -7.95 -12.82
CA THR A 87 16.89 -7.66 -11.76
C THR A 87 16.57 -6.38 -10.97
N TYR A 88 15.94 -5.39 -11.61
CA TYR A 88 15.47 -4.15 -10.98
C TYR A 88 13.95 -4.20 -10.85
N ASP A 89 13.47 -4.35 -9.61
CA ASP A 89 12.09 -4.73 -9.35
C ASP A 89 11.15 -3.52 -9.15
N ILE A 90 11.11 -2.63 -10.15
CA ILE A 90 10.26 -1.43 -10.14
C ILE A 90 9.63 -1.21 -11.51
N ALA A 91 8.32 -0.99 -11.54
CA ALA A 91 7.57 -0.71 -12.76
C ALA A 91 6.56 0.43 -12.56
N LEU A 92 6.33 1.18 -13.64
CA LEU A 92 5.25 2.14 -13.74
C LEU A 92 4.20 1.62 -14.71
N MET A 93 2.95 1.57 -14.25
CA MET A 93 1.80 1.25 -15.06
C MET A 93 1.02 2.52 -15.36
N GLU A 94 0.94 2.88 -16.64
CA GLU A 94 0.07 3.95 -17.10
C GLU A 94 -1.37 3.44 -17.19
N LEU A 95 -2.31 4.22 -16.69
CA LEU A 95 -3.73 3.92 -16.81
C LEU A 95 -4.28 4.47 -18.13
N ASP A 96 -5.16 3.72 -18.79
CA ASP A 96 -5.80 4.17 -20.04
C ASP A 96 -6.52 5.52 -19.90
N HIS A 97 -7.02 5.82 -18.69
CA HIS A 97 -7.67 7.09 -18.36
C HIS A 97 -7.28 7.57 -16.96
N PRO A 98 -7.18 8.90 -16.72
CA PRO A 98 -6.97 9.43 -15.39
C PRO A 98 -8.07 9.02 -14.41
N VAL A 99 -7.69 8.55 -13.23
CA VAL A 99 -8.65 8.29 -12.14
C VAL A 99 -9.19 9.60 -11.58
N LYS A 100 -10.45 9.55 -11.14
CA LYS A 100 -11.07 10.64 -10.38
C LYS A 100 -10.82 10.39 -8.89
N CYS A 101 -10.07 11.30 -8.26
CA CYS A 101 -9.82 11.22 -6.82
C CYS A 101 -11.13 11.37 -6.02
N SER A 102 -11.20 10.68 -4.89
CA SER A 102 -12.33 10.66 -3.97
C SER A 102 -11.83 10.40 -2.53
N PRO A 103 -12.70 10.37 -1.50
CA PRO A 103 -12.30 9.96 -0.15
C PRO A 103 -11.65 8.57 -0.07
N TYR A 104 -11.87 7.70 -1.06
CA TYR A 104 -11.30 6.35 -1.12
C TYR A 104 -10.21 6.18 -2.18
N ILE A 105 -10.00 7.17 -3.05
CA ILE A 105 -9.01 7.16 -4.14
C ILE A 105 -8.16 8.42 -4.04
N GLN A 106 -6.94 8.31 -3.53
CA GLN A 106 -6.01 9.42 -3.33
C GLN A 106 -4.59 9.01 -3.70
N LEU A 107 -3.73 10.00 -3.93
CA LEU A 107 -2.36 9.78 -4.34
C LEU A 107 -1.45 9.58 -3.12
N VAL A 108 -0.51 8.64 -3.20
CA VAL A 108 0.60 8.57 -2.25
C VAL A 108 1.73 9.49 -2.70
N CYS A 109 2.49 10.05 -1.75
CA CYS A 109 3.68 10.81 -2.09
C CYS A 109 4.85 9.87 -2.41
N VAL A 110 5.62 10.20 -3.44
CA VAL A 110 6.93 9.61 -3.69
C VAL A 110 7.95 10.37 -2.84
N PRO A 111 8.81 9.68 -2.05
CA PRO A 111 9.78 10.34 -1.20
C PRO A 111 10.79 11.15 -2.01
N ASP A 112 11.30 12.23 -1.41
CA ASP A 112 12.45 12.95 -1.97
C ASP A 112 13.70 12.06 -1.90
N THR A 113 14.59 12.22 -2.88
CA THR A 113 15.90 11.56 -2.94
C THR A 113 16.78 11.73 -1.70
N ARG A 114 16.52 12.75 -0.87
CA ARG A 114 17.24 13.04 0.37
C ARG A 114 16.68 12.29 1.58
N LEU A 115 15.54 11.62 1.44
CA LEU A 115 14.91 10.91 2.55
C LEU A 115 15.78 9.72 2.97
N ARG A 116 16.10 9.67 4.26
CA ARG A 116 16.83 8.55 4.86
C ARG A 116 15.85 7.59 5.49
N VAL A 117 15.66 6.43 4.85
CA VAL A 117 14.72 5.40 5.32
C VAL A 117 15.03 4.93 6.74
N SER A 118 16.31 4.93 7.13
CA SER A 118 16.75 4.57 8.50
C SER A 118 16.24 5.52 9.59
N GLU A 119 15.86 6.75 9.23
CA GLU A 119 15.35 7.76 10.15
C GLU A 119 13.81 7.73 10.23
N LEU A 120 13.16 6.95 9.37
CA LEU A 120 11.72 6.73 9.44
C LEU A 120 11.38 5.78 10.59
N GLN A 121 10.37 6.14 11.35
CA GLN A 121 9.77 5.29 12.37
C GLN A 121 8.35 4.96 11.94
N ASN A 122 7.86 3.76 12.29
CA ASN A 122 6.48 3.32 12.07
C ASN A 122 6.07 3.27 10.60
N CYS A 123 6.72 2.42 9.81
CA CYS A 123 6.28 2.11 8.46
C CYS A 123 5.05 1.21 8.51
N TRP A 124 4.30 1.14 7.42
CA TRP A 124 3.13 0.27 7.33
C TRP A 124 3.09 -0.40 5.97
N VAL A 125 2.66 -1.66 5.96
CA VAL A 125 2.37 -2.40 4.73
C VAL A 125 0.90 -2.76 4.71
N ALA A 126 0.28 -2.64 3.56
CA ALA A 126 -1.11 -3.03 3.35
C ALA A 126 -1.23 -3.81 2.05
N GLY A 127 -2.18 -4.73 2.00
CA GLY A 127 -2.42 -5.57 0.82
C GLY A 127 -3.33 -6.75 1.14
N TRP A 128 -3.54 -7.59 0.13
CA TRP A 128 -4.41 -8.78 0.17
C TRP A 128 -3.60 -10.10 0.25
N GLY A 129 -2.35 -10.04 0.72
CA GLY A 129 -1.42 -11.16 0.75
C GLY A 129 -1.59 -12.09 1.97
N GLU A 130 -0.97 -13.28 1.91
CA GLU A 130 -1.05 -14.28 2.98
C GLU A 130 -0.34 -13.81 4.27
N THR A 131 -1.05 -13.85 5.39
CA THR A 131 -0.55 -13.48 6.73
C THR A 131 -0.06 -14.67 7.56
N ALA A 132 -0.12 -15.89 7.03
CA ALA A 132 0.26 -17.13 7.70
C ALA A 132 1.70 -17.61 7.35
N PRO A 133 2.42 -18.25 8.30
CA PRO A 133 3.67 -18.95 8.00
C PRO A 133 3.49 -20.06 6.99
N ARG A 134 4.08 -19.89 5.81
CA ARG A 134 4.44 -21.03 4.96
C ARG A 134 5.92 -21.34 5.17
N GLY A 135 6.20 -22.58 5.54
CA GLY A 135 7.50 -23.07 5.97
C GLY A 135 8.54 -23.14 4.86
N GLU A 136 9.11 -21.99 4.49
CA GLU A 136 10.40 -21.86 3.82
C GLU A 136 10.98 -20.46 4.09
N SER A 137 12.28 -20.39 4.38
CA SER A 137 13.02 -19.22 4.87
C SER A 137 13.07 -18.06 3.86
N PRO A 138 12.56 -16.85 4.17
CA PRO A 138 12.75 -15.68 3.33
C PRO A 138 13.95 -14.84 3.79
N ARG A 139 14.73 -14.38 2.80
CA ARG A 139 15.87 -13.46 2.97
C ARG A 139 15.44 -12.16 3.66
N ALA A 140 16.13 -11.84 4.75
CA ALA A 140 15.95 -10.63 5.53
C ALA A 140 16.22 -9.36 4.69
N ILE A 141 15.24 -8.44 4.68
CA ILE A 141 15.50 -7.03 4.38
C ILE A 141 15.36 -6.30 5.72
N LEU A 142 16.48 -5.80 6.24
CA LEU A 142 16.58 -5.06 7.49
C LEU A 142 16.06 -3.63 7.28
N GLY A 143 14.99 -3.25 7.99
CA GLY A 143 14.38 -1.91 7.97
C GLY A 143 13.29 -1.76 9.05
N PRO A 144 12.90 -0.52 9.41
CA PRO A 144 12.12 -0.23 10.62
C PRO A 144 10.70 -0.83 10.58
N THR A 145 10.20 -1.14 11.77
CA THR A 145 8.96 -1.86 12.10
C THR A 145 7.77 -1.48 11.22
N GLN A 146 7.12 -2.50 10.66
CA GLN A 146 5.93 -2.40 9.82
C GLN A 146 4.70 -2.87 10.60
N HIS A 147 3.75 -1.99 10.86
CA HIS A 147 2.43 -2.40 11.32
C HIS A 147 1.52 -2.63 10.08
N ILE A 148 0.62 -3.61 10.13
CA ILE A 148 -0.03 -4.15 8.91
C ILE A 148 -1.54 -3.99 8.97
N GLY A 149 -2.10 -3.41 7.90
CA GLY A 149 -3.54 -3.28 7.66
C GLY A 149 -4.00 -4.19 6.53
N GLU A 150 -4.90 -5.15 6.79
CA GLU A 150 -5.49 -6.08 5.79
C GLU A 150 -6.72 -5.46 5.12
N MET A 151 -6.79 -5.45 3.78
CA MET A 151 -8.02 -5.00 3.12
C MET A 151 -8.93 -6.18 2.87
N VAL A 152 -10.09 -6.22 3.51
CA VAL A 152 -11.17 -7.19 3.23
C VAL A 152 -11.94 -6.79 1.99
#